data_AF-R6QGF9-F1
#
_entry.id   AF-R6QGF9-F1
#
_cell.length_a   1.000
_cell.length_b   1.000
_cell.length_c   1.000
_cell.angle_alpha   90.00
_cell.angle_beta   90.00
_cell.angle_gamma   90.00
#
_symmetry.space_group_name_H-M   'P 1'
#
loop_
_entity.id
_entity.type
_entity.pdbx_description
1 polymer ?
#
loop_
_entity_poly.entity_id
_entity_poly.type
_entity_poly.pdbx_seq_one_letter_code
_entity_poly.pdbx_strand_id
1 'polypeptide(L)'
;MKNQKLIFILVGAFCVLALIAGIYAQFFVGSSNNNNIQNPDNSINNEIKPKTQEEIKSQLNSLFTNEIISNDYDETNLQKRDASKGIVYSAYDIQKQEGNYELDVHLPVINIKDSVATDFNKMTQSIFANKASDILNNKYTEKVIYSVDYISYVNDNILSLVIKSTLKQGNNPQRVIIQAYNYNLETGEKVQLVDVLAKRNIIQSDCQNKIHEIVTKAQEEAQVLVQSGYTVYNRNLSDSMYQISNISTFFLGKNEELYIIFAYGNQNFTSEMDVVLYE
;
A
#
# COMPACT_ATOMS: atom_id res chain seq x y z
N MET A 1 38.02 -15.65 -24.51
CA MET A 1 36.90 -16.04 -23.60
C MET A 1 37.29 -16.15 -22.12
N LYS A 2 38.50 -16.62 -21.74
CA LYS A 2 38.90 -16.75 -20.31
C LYS A 2 39.06 -15.40 -19.58
N ASN A 3 39.61 -14.38 -20.25
CA ASN A 3 39.85 -13.06 -19.64
C ASN A 3 38.60 -12.17 -19.54
N GLN A 4 37.60 -12.36 -20.41
CA GLN A 4 36.33 -11.62 -20.34
C GLN A 4 35.46 -12.07 -19.15
N LYS A 5 35.40 -13.38 -18.88
CA LYS A 5 34.71 -13.91 -17.69
C LYS A 5 35.36 -13.43 -16.38
N LEU A 6 36.69 -13.28 -16.36
CA LEU A 6 37.41 -12.74 -15.21
C LEU A 6 37.04 -11.27 -14.93
N ILE A 7 36.91 -10.46 -15.99
CA ILE A 7 36.52 -9.04 -15.87
C ILE A 7 35.09 -8.90 -15.35
N PHE A 8 34.13 -9.69 -15.85
CA PHE A 8 32.74 -9.64 -15.35
C PHE A 8 32.62 -10.07 -13.88
N ILE A 9 33.42 -11.05 -13.46
CA ILE A 9 33.47 -11.48 -12.04
C ILE A 9 34.09 -10.37 -11.17
N LEU A 10 35.13 -9.69 -11.63
CA LEU A 10 35.76 -8.57 -10.92
C LEU A 10 34.84 -7.35 -10.80
N VAL A 11 34.13 -6.99 -11.87
CA VAL A 11 33.15 -5.89 -11.86
C VAL A 11 31.96 -6.23 -10.96
N GLY A 12 31.46 -7.47 -11.02
CA GLY A 12 30.40 -7.95 -10.13
C GLY A 12 30.80 -7.91 -8.65
N ALA A 13 32.01 -8.35 -8.32
CA ALA A 13 32.54 -8.29 -6.96
C ALA A 13 32.74 -6.86 -6.47
N PHE A 14 33.22 -5.95 -7.32
CA PHE A 14 33.39 -4.54 -6.98
C PHE A 14 32.06 -3.82 -6.73
N CYS A 15 31.02 -4.11 -7.52
CA CYS A 15 29.68 -3.56 -7.29
C CYS A 15 29.07 -4.02 -5.97
N VAL A 16 29.23 -5.30 -5.61
CA VAL A 16 28.75 -5.82 -4.32
C VAL A 16 29.49 -5.16 -3.15
N LEU A 17 30.80 -4.95 -3.25
CA LEU A 17 31.58 -4.26 -2.23
C LEU A 17 31.20 -2.77 -2.10
N ALA A 18 30.91 -2.08 -3.20
CA ALA A 18 30.45 -0.69 -3.17
C ALA A 18 29.07 -0.53 -2.51
N LEU A 19 28.15 -1.47 -2.76
CA LEU A 19 26.83 -1.49 -2.11
C LEU A 19 26.95 -1.76 -0.61
N ILE A 20 27.80 -2.72 -0.21
CA ILE A 20 28.05 -3.01 1.21
C ILE A 20 28.72 -1.82 1.90
N ALA A 21 29.68 -1.15 1.26
CA ALA A 21 30.35 0.03 1.80
C ALA A 21 29.40 1.24 1.91
N GLY A 22 28.50 1.44 0.94
CA GLY A 22 27.47 2.48 1.00
C GLY A 22 26.49 2.27 2.16
N ILE A 23 26.00 1.03 2.32
CA ILE A 23 25.14 0.64 3.45
C ILE A 23 25.92 0.81 4.77
N TYR A 24 27.19 0.42 4.84
CA TYR A 24 28.00 0.54 6.06
C TYR A 24 28.28 2.00 6.43
N ALA A 25 28.59 2.87 5.46
CA ALA A 25 28.80 4.29 5.71
C ALA A 25 27.51 4.98 6.21
N GLN A 26 26.36 4.61 5.63
CA GLN A 26 25.07 5.22 5.97
C GLN A 26 24.50 4.71 7.31
N PHE A 27 24.80 3.47 7.71
CA PHE A 27 24.32 2.90 8.98
C PHE A 27 25.33 2.98 10.15
N PHE A 28 26.65 3.01 9.90
CA PHE A 28 27.67 2.90 10.95
C PHE A 28 28.64 4.09 11.05
N VAL A 29 28.71 4.98 10.06
CA VAL A 29 29.50 6.23 10.13
C VAL A 29 28.61 7.45 10.45
N GLY A 30 27.46 7.19 11.10
CA GLY A 30 26.73 8.20 11.85
C GLY A 30 27.34 8.34 13.25
N SER A 31 28.12 9.39 13.46
CA SER A 31 28.61 9.92 14.75
C SER A 31 29.92 9.34 15.30
N SER A 32 31.01 10.09 15.11
CA SER A 32 32.04 10.25 16.14
C SER A 32 32.70 11.64 16.02
N ASN A 33 32.81 12.32 17.15
CA ASN A 33 32.87 13.79 17.32
C ASN A 33 34.27 14.28 17.72
N ASN A 34 34.48 15.62 17.74
CA ASN A 34 35.46 16.45 18.51
C ASN A 34 36.53 17.22 17.67
N ASN A 35 36.83 18.52 17.83
CA ASN A 35 36.55 19.51 18.89
C ASN A 35 36.77 20.99 18.43
N ASN A 36 36.15 21.90 19.19
CA ASN A 36 36.40 23.34 19.39
C ASN A 36 35.85 24.35 18.38
N ILE A 37 34.76 25.03 18.75
CA ILE A 37 34.71 26.47 19.12
C ILE A 37 33.37 26.74 19.85
N GLN A 38 33.42 27.63 20.84
CA GLN A 38 32.36 27.99 21.80
C GLN A 38 30.98 28.30 21.21
N ASN A 39 29.96 27.85 21.96
CA ASN A 39 28.53 28.16 21.83
C ASN A 39 28.27 29.67 21.66
N PRO A 40 27.29 30.02 20.81
CA PRO A 40 26.06 30.57 21.38
C PRO A 40 24.83 29.79 20.89
N ASP A 41 23.81 29.74 21.74
CA ASP A 41 22.52 29.09 21.55
C ASP A 41 22.07 28.96 20.09
N ASN A 42 22.10 27.73 19.58
CA ASN A 42 21.20 27.30 18.53
C ASN A 42 20.43 26.12 19.08
N SER A 43 19.19 26.38 19.48
CA SER A 43 18.14 25.36 19.51
C SER A 43 18.21 24.60 18.18
N ILE A 44 18.73 23.38 18.22
CA ILE A 44 18.63 22.46 17.10
C ILE A 44 17.13 22.14 17.01
N ASN A 45 16.42 22.91 16.19
CA ASN A 45 15.19 22.47 15.59
C ASN A 45 15.59 21.19 14.84
N ASN A 46 15.31 20.04 15.45
CA ASN A 46 15.25 18.78 14.72
C ASN A 46 14.07 18.92 13.75
N GLU A 47 14.30 19.59 12.62
CA GLU A 47 13.36 19.56 11.50
C GLU A 47 13.24 18.10 11.07
N ILE A 48 12.11 17.50 11.43
CA ILE A 48 11.76 16.15 10.98
C ILE A 48 11.68 16.23 9.46
N LYS A 49 12.66 15.64 8.77
CA LYS A 49 12.65 15.56 7.32
C LYS A 49 11.37 14.84 6.86
N PRO A 50 10.60 15.38 5.92
CA PRO A 50 9.41 14.71 5.41
C PRO A 50 9.80 13.39 4.73
N LYS A 51 9.01 12.34 4.96
CA LYS A 51 9.21 11.03 4.34
C LYS A 51 9.09 11.13 2.82
N THR A 52 9.93 10.39 2.09
CA THR A 52 9.82 10.27 0.62
C THR A 52 8.67 9.35 0.23
N GLN A 53 8.27 9.38 -1.05
CA GLN A 53 7.25 8.47 -1.56
C GLN A 53 7.67 7.00 -1.47
N GLU A 54 8.94 6.69 -1.68
CA GLU A 54 9.50 5.34 -1.56
C GLU A 54 9.41 4.84 -0.11
N GLU A 55 9.73 5.70 0.86
CA GLU A 55 9.62 5.38 2.29
C GLU A 55 8.16 5.12 2.68
N ILE A 56 7.23 5.97 2.24
CA ILE A 56 5.79 5.81 2.51
C ILE A 56 5.25 4.52 1.87
N LYS A 57 5.63 4.22 0.61
CA LYS A 57 5.21 2.99 -0.09
C LYS A 57 5.80 1.74 0.55
N SER A 58 7.03 1.81 1.05
CA SER A 58 7.66 0.72 1.80
C SER A 58 6.92 0.47 3.12
N GLN A 59 6.62 1.53 3.88
CA GLN A 59 5.82 1.45 5.09
C GLN A 59 4.45 0.84 4.80
N LEU A 60 3.72 1.35 3.81
CA LEU A 60 2.42 0.80 3.40
C LEU A 60 2.50 -0.70 3.10
N ASN A 61 3.51 -1.13 2.33
CA ASN A 61 3.66 -2.54 1.98
C ASN A 61 3.91 -3.44 3.19
N SER A 62 4.55 -2.93 4.25
CA SER A 62 4.81 -3.67 5.48
C SER A 62 3.60 -3.85 6.39
N LEU A 63 2.50 -3.11 6.15
CA LEU A 63 1.30 -3.17 7.00
C LEU A 63 0.43 -4.41 6.76
N PHE A 64 0.56 -5.07 5.61
CA PHE A 64 -0.30 -6.19 5.22
C PHE A 64 0.13 -7.48 5.93
N THR A 65 -0.45 -7.72 7.11
CA THR A 65 -0.12 -8.89 7.96
C THR A 65 -1.22 -9.95 8.00
N ASN A 66 -2.33 -9.76 7.27
CA ASN A 66 -3.50 -10.64 7.25
C ASN A 66 -4.24 -10.70 8.60
N GLU A 67 -4.19 -9.60 9.35
CA GLU A 67 -4.75 -9.47 10.70
C GLU A 67 -5.81 -8.38 10.81
N ILE A 68 -6.50 -8.39 11.95
CA ILE A 68 -7.32 -7.27 12.43
C ILE A 68 -6.73 -6.71 13.72
N ILE A 69 -6.52 -5.40 13.74
CA ILE A 69 -6.08 -4.63 14.90
C ILE A 69 -7.31 -3.85 15.42
N SER A 70 -8.03 -4.44 16.36
CA SER A 70 -9.31 -3.90 16.85
C SER A 70 -9.18 -2.88 17.99
N ASN A 71 -7.98 -2.63 18.52
CA ASN A 71 -7.73 -1.69 19.63
C ASN A 71 -8.72 -1.86 20.80
N ASP A 72 -9.00 -3.12 21.18
CA ASP A 72 -9.93 -3.49 22.24
C ASP A 72 -11.39 -3.00 22.05
N TYR A 73 -11.81 -2.77 20.80
CA TYR A 73 -13.19 -2.41 20.46
C TYR A 73 -14.20 -3.45 20.99
N ASP A 74 -15.26 -2.97 21.66
CA ASP A 74 -16.33 -3.82 22.17
C ASP A 74 -17.32 -4.23 21.07
N GLU A 75 -17.19 -5.47 20.62
CA GLU A 75 -18.04 -6.04 19.57
C GLU A 75 -19.40 -6.55 20.07
N THR A 76 -19.72 -6.45 21.37
CA THR A 76 -20.90 -7.10 21.99
C THR A 76 -22.22 -6.71 21.35
N ASN A 77 -22.37 -5.46 20.93
CA ASN A 77 -23.60 -4.94 20.35
C ASN A 77 -23.67 -5.10 18.82
N LEU A 78 -22.63 -5.62 18.17
CA LEU A 78 -22.59 -5.78 16.73
C LEU A 78 -23.37 -7.03 16.30
N GLN A 79 -24.28 -6.86 15.35
CA GLN A 79 -24.98 -7.97 14.73
C GLN A 79 -24.05 -8.67 13.73
N LYS A 80 -23.43 -9.77 14.16
CA LYS A 80 -22.54 -10.56 13.30
C LYS A 80 -23.30 -11.55 12.42
N ARG A 81 -22.72 -11.90 11.26
CA ARG A 81 -23.26 -12.97 10.40
C ARG A 81 -22.97 -14.34 10.98
N ASP A 82 -21.76 -14.52 11.49
CA ASP A 82 -21.31 -15.67 12.26
C ASP A 82 -20.83 -15.19 13.64
N ALA A 83 -21.59 -15.55 14.69
CA ALA A 83 -21.28 -15.14 16.06
C ALA A 83 -19.98 -15.75 16.60
N SER A 84 -19.45 -16.82 15.98
CA SER A 84 -18.20 -17.46 16.39
C SER A 84 -16.94 -16.78 15.86
N LYS A 85 -17.08 -15.78 14.99
CA LYS A 85 -15.97 -15.09 14.31
C LYS A 85 -15.86 -13.63 14.76
N GLY A 86 -14.68 -13.04 14.60
CA GLY A 86 -14.44 -11.61 14.79
C GLY A 86 -15.17 -10.77 13.72
N ILE A 87 -15.11 -9.43 13.85
CA ILE A 87 -15.74 -8.51 12.87
C ILE A 87 -15.08 -8.54 11.49
N VAL A 88 -13.81 -8.92 11.40
CA VAL A 88 -13.11 -9.26 10.16
C VAL A 88 -12.34 -10.55 10.38
N TYR A 89 -12.39 -11.44 9.39
CA TYR A 89 -11.60 -12.67 9.38
C TYR A 89 -11.33 -13.12 7.95
N SER A 90 -10.27 -13.92 7.74
CA SER A 90 -10.04 -14.58 6.46
C SER A 90 -11.07 -15.70 6.27
N ALA A 91 -11.94 -15.56 5.27
CA ALA A 91 -12.94 -16.58 4.94
C ALA A 91 -12.35 -17.72 4.09
N TYR A 92 -11.27 -17.42 3.35
CA TYR A 92 -10.58 -18.36 2.49
C TYR A 92 -9.08 -18.06 2.50
N ASP A 93 -8.31 -19.06 2.91
CA ASP A 93 -6.86 -19.08 2.82
C ASP A 93 -6.42 -20.13 1.80
N ILE A 94 -5.66 -19.73 0.79
CA ILE A 94 -5.17 -20.62 -0.27
C ILE A 94 -3.69 -20.41 -0.43
N GLN A 95 -2.91 -21.44 -0.09
CA GLN A 95 -1.49 -21.50 -0.39
C GLN A 95 -1.24 -22.70 -1.31
N LYS A 96 -0.86 -22.44 -2.55
CA LYS A 96 -0.70 -23.49 -3.56
C LYS A 96 0.38 -23.13 -4.59
N GLN A 97 1.26 -24.09 -4.85
CA GLN A 97 2.31 -23.95 -5.85
C GLN A 97 2.27 -25.14 -6.81
N GLU A 98 2.02 -24.85 -8.08
CA GLU A 98 1.97 -25.80 -9.19
C GLU A 98 2.90 -25.33 -10.31
N GLY A 99 3.15 -26.17 -11.32
CA GLY A 99 4.05 -25.81 -12.42
C GLY A 99 3.63 -24.56 -13.20
N ASN A 100 2.33 -24.29 -13.30
CA ASN A 100 1.75 -23.18 -14.06
C ASN A 100 1.21 -22.03 -13.20
N TYR A 101 1.12 -22.18 -11.87
CA TYR A 101 0.72 -21.07 -11.00
C TYR A 101 1.25 -21.17 -9.57
N GLU A 102 1.26 -20.02 -8.90
CA GLU A 102 1.58 -19.86 -7.49
C GLU A 102 0.53 -18.92 -6.87
N LEU A 103 -0.14 -19.39 -5.82
CA LEU A 103 -1.21 -18.69 -5.13
C LEU A 103 -0.87 -18.57 -3.64
N ASP A 104 -0.98 -17.36 -3.11
CA ASP A 104 -0.92 -17.06 -1.69
C ASP A 104 -2.01 -16.03 -1.34
N VAL A 105 -3.18 -16.53 -0.96
CA VAL A 105 -4.42 -15.75 -0.95
C VAL A 105 -5.06 -15.81 0.43
N HIS A 106 -5.16 -14.66 1.08
CA HIS A 106 -5.88 -14.44 2.33
C HIS A 106 -7.07 -13.51 2.06
N LEU A 107 -8.28 -14.06 1.95
CA LEU A 107 -9.47 -13.29 1.56
C LEU A 107 -10.30 -12.88 2.78
N PRO A 108 -10.26 -11.59 3.17
CA PRO A 108 -11.03 -11.12 4.31
C PRO A 108 -12.52 -11.00 3.99
N VAL A 109 -13.33 -11.16 5.04
CA VAL A 109 -14.76 -10.86 5.05
C VAL A 109 -15.08 -9.97 6.23
N ILE A 110 -15.87 -8.92 6.00
CA ILE A 110 -16.50 -8.13 7.07
C ILE A 110 -17.73 -8.89 7.57
N ASN A 111 -17.67 -9.36 8.81
CA ASN A 111 -18.64 -10.25 9.45
C ASN A 111 -19.84 -9.51 10.06
N ILE A 112 -20.31 -8.43 9.44
CA ILE A 112 -21.40 -7.62 9.97
C ILE A 112 -22.66 -7.87 9.13
N LYS A 113 -23.80 -8.04 9.83
CA LYS A 113 -25.12 -8.23 9.22
C LYS A 113 -25.71 -6.87 8.83
N ASP A 114 -25.08 -6.25 7.84
CA ASP A 114 -25.51 -4.98 7.27
C ASP A 114 -25.37 -4.98 5.73
N SER A 115 -26.12 -4.11 5.05
CA SER A 115 -26.12 -3.96 3.60
C SER A 115 -24.79 -3.41 3.05
N VAL A 116 -24.19 -2.40 3.69
CA VAL A 116 -22.92 -1.81 3.30
C VAL A 116 -21.79 -2.84 3.46
N ALA A 117 -21.75 -3.53 4.60
CA ALA A 117 -20.80 -4.63 4.82
C ALA A 117 -20.97 -5.75 3.78
N THR A 118 -22.21 -6.06 3.40
CA THR A 118 -22.51 -7.04 2.35
C THR A 118 -21.99 -6.57 0.99
N ASP A 119 -22.13 -5.30 0.64
CA ASP A 119 -21.66 -4.76 -0.64
C ASP A 119 -20.14 -4.68 -0.70
N PHE A 120 -19.46 -4.36 0.40
CA PHE A 120 -17.99 -4.49 0.50
C PHE A 120 -17.53 -5.93 0.25
N ASN A 121 -18.19 -6.91 0.87
CA ASN A 121 -17.85 -8.33 0.66
C ASN A 121 -18.08 -8.77 -0.80
N LYS A 122 -19.15 -8.30 -1.46
CA LYS A 122 -19.38 -8.55 -2.90
C LYS A 122 -18.27 -7.94 -3.75
N MET A 123 -17.83 -6.72 -3.43
CA MET A 123 -16.73 -6.08 -4.13
C MET A 123 -15.42 -6.85 -3.95
N THR A 124 -15.12 -7.31 -2.72
CA THR A 124 -13.96 -8.17 -2.45
C THR A 124 -14.01 -9.45 -3.26
N GLN A 125 -15.17 -10.09 -3.33
CA GLN A 125 -15.36 -11.28 -4.15
C GLN A 125 -15.10 -10.98 -5.64
N SER A 126 -15.70 -9.90 -6.16
CA SER A 126 -15.59 -9.52 -7.56
C SER A 126 -14.15 -9.21 -7.98
N ILE A 127 -13.42 -8.46 -7.15
CA ILE A 127 -12.07 -8.00 -7.48
C ILE A 127 -11.03 -9.10 -7.23
N PHE A 128 -11.11 -9.80 -6.09
CA PHE A 128 -10.02 -10.66 -5.63
C PHE A 128 -10.33 -12.15 -5.72
N ALA A 129 -11.47 -12.58 -5.16
CA ALA A 129 -11.80 -14.01 -5.08
C ALA A 129 -12.07 -14.62 -6.46
N ASN A 130 -12.77 -13.89 -7.33
CA ASN A 130 -13.02 -14.31 -8.70
C ASN A 130 -11.71 -14.52 -9.46
N LYS A 131 -10.68 -13.68 -9.23
CA LYS A 131 -9.38 -13.87 -9.87
C LYS A 131 -8.64 -15.11 -9.35
N ALA A 132 -8.68 -15.38 -8.05
CA ALA A 132 -8.13 -16.62 -7.50
C ALA A 132 -8.84 -17.86 -8.08
N SER A 133 -10.17 -17.81 -8.18
CA SER A 133 -10.98 -18.88 -8.77
C SER A 133 -10.68 -19.09 -10.26
N ASP A 134 -10.54 -18.00 -11.03
CA ASP A 134 -10.10 -18.01 -12.43
C ASP A 134 -8.75 -18.74 -12.56
N ILE A 135 -7.80 -18.46 -11.66
CA ILE A 135 -6.47 -19.09 -11.70
C ILE A 135 -6.54 -20.60 -11.43
N LEU A 136 -7.32 -21.01 -10.43
CA LEU A 136 -7.45 -22.42 -10.03
C LEU A 136 -8.15 -23.28 -11.10
N ASN A 137 -9.09 -22.71 -11.83
CA ASN A 137 -9.96 -23.44 -12.75
C ASN A 137 -9.48 -23.42 -14.21
N ASN A 138 -8.52 -22.56 -14.55
CA ASN A 138 -8.00 -22.44 -15.91
C ASN A 138 -6.60 -23.04 -16.09
N LYS A 139 -6.32 -23.45 -17.32
CA LYS A 139 -5.00 -23.92 -17.74
C LYS A 139 -4.24 -22.77 -18.40
N TYR A 140 -3.40 -22.08 -17.64
CA TYR A 140 -2.48 -21.09 -18.19
C TYR A 140 -1.29 -21.75 -18.86
N THR A 141 -0.93 -21.23 -20.03
CA THR A 141 0.31 -21.58 -20.75
C THR A 141 1.53 -20.88 -20.14
N GLU A 142 1.32 -19.71 -19.53
CA GLU A 142 2.35 -18.92 -18.85
C GLU A 142 2.20 -19.07 -17.34
N LYS A 143 3.31 -18.96 -16.58
CA LYS A 143 3.25 -18.97 -15.11
C LYS A 143 2.46 -17.76 -14.61
N VAL A 144 1.51 -18.01 -13.71
CA VAL A 144 0.76 -16.97 -12.98
C VAL A 144 1.16 -16.99 -11.51
N ILE A 145 1.59 -15.85 -10.97
CA ILE A 145 1.82 -15.66 -9.53
C ILE A 145 0.79 -14.65 -9.06
N TYR A 146 -0.01 -15.02 -8.07
CA TYR A 146 -1.05 -14.16 -7.52
C TYR A 146 -1.09 -14.24 -6.01
N SER A 147 -0.97 -13.08 -5.36
CA SER A 147 -1.13 -12.96 -3.92
C SER A 147 -2.28 -12.02 -3.56
N VAL A 148 -2.94 -12.28 -2.44
CA VAL A 148 -3.91 -11.36 -1.83
C VAL A 148 -3.62 -11.30 -0.34
N ASP A 149 -3.34 -10.09 0.14
CA ASP A 149 -3.10 -9.80 1.54
C ASP A 149 -4.03 -8.69 2.01
N TYR A 150 -4.28 -8.62 3.31
CA TYR A 150 -5.09 -7.57 3.89
C TYR A 150 -4.54 -7.10 5.24
N ILE A 151 -5.04 -5.96 5.69
CA ILE A 151 -4.93 -5.51 7.08
C ILE A 151 -6.20 -4.76 7.42
N SER A 152 -6.66 -4.93 8.65
CA SER A 152 -7.82 -4.22 9.18
C SER A 152 -7.48 -3.49 10.47
N TYR A 153 -8.03 -2.30 10.64
CA TYR A 153 -7.94 -1.51 11.86
C TYR A 153 -9.32 -1.08 12.32
N VAL A 154 -9.50 -0.99 13.64
CA VAL A 154 -10.62 -0.25 14.24
C VAL A 154 -10.04 0.95 14.97
N ASN A 155 -10.43 2.15 14.54
CA ASN A 155 -10.08 3.40 15.20
C ASN A 155 -11.38 4.12 15.58
N ASP A 156 -11.61 4.30 16.87
CA ASP A 156 -12.91 4.64 17.44
C ASP A 156 -14.01 3.71 16.90
N ASN A 157 -15.01 4.26 16.19
CA ASN A 157 -16.10 3.52 15.56
C ASN A 157 -15.84 3.23 14.08
N ILE A 158 -14.64 3.46 13.54
CA ILE A 158 -14.35 3.27 12.12
C ILE A 158 -13.55 1.98 11.91
N LEU A 159 -14.20 1.00 11.30
CA LEU A 159 -13.55 -0.19 10.74
C LEU A 159 -12.97 0.14 9.37
N SER A 160 -11.64 0.14 9.27
CA SER A 160 -10.89 0.29 8.04
C SER A 160 -10.33 -1.06 7.60
N LEU A 161 -10.70 -1.55 6.42
CA LEU A 161 -10.15 -2.76 5.80
C LEU A 161 -9.47 -2.38 4.49
N VAL A 162 -8.19 -2.69 4.33
CA VAL A 162 -7.46 -2.52 3.07
C VAL A 162 -6.93 -3.86 2.58
N ILE A 163 -7.17 -4.14 1.30
CA ILE A 163 -6.81 -5.38 0.62
C ILE A 163 -5.89 -5.03 -0.53
N LYS A 164 -4.76 -5.73 -0.61
CA LYS A 164 -3.77 -5.61 -1.69
C LYS A 164 -3.68 -6.94 -2.41
N SER A 165 -3.65 -6.91 -3.74
CA SER A 165 -3.23 -8.07 -4.51
C SER A 165 -2.06 -7.77 -5.42
N THR A 166 -1.24 -8.78 -5.67
CA THR A 166 -0.19 -8.74 -6.69
C THR A 166 -0.48 -9.80 -7.74
N LEU A 167 -0.34 -9.45 -9.02
CA LEU A 167 -0.53 -10.37 -10.13
C LEU A 167 0.65 -10.25 -11.10
N LYS A 168 1.36 -11.35 -11.31
CA LYS A 168 2.39 -11.49 -12.35
C LYS A 168 2.03 -12.65 -13.26
N GLN A 169 1.72 -12.35 -14.52
CA GLN A 169 1.38 -13.35 -15.54
C GLN A 169 2.32 -13.23 -16.73
N GLY A 170 3.16 -14.24 -16.93
CA GLY A 170 4.14 -14.28 -18.01
C GLY A 170 5.01 -13.02 -18.06
N ASN A 171 5.10 -12.41 -19.24
CA ASN A 171 5.94 -11.24 -19.48
C ASN A 171 5.26 -9.91 -19.13
N ASN A 172 3.97 -9.90 -18.77
CA ASN A 172 3.27 -8.66 -18.40
C ASN A 172 3.92 -8.03 -17.17
N PRO A 173 3.98 -6.69 -17.06
CA PRO A 173 4.38 -6.03 -15.81
C PRO A 173 3.55 -6.55 -14.63
N GLN A 174 4.16 -6.60 -13.45
CA GLN A 174 3.41 -6.94 -12.25
C GLN A 174 2.32 -5.90 -12.03
N ARG A 175 1.12 -6.38 -11.75
CA ARG A 175 -0.04 -5.54 -11.43
C ARG A 175 -0.26 -5.55 -9.93
N VAL A 176 -0.45 -4.37 -9.33
CA VAL A 176 -0.82 -4.23 -7.91
C VAL A 176 -2.18 -3.56 -7.82
N ILE A 177 -3.16 -4.25 -7.24
CA ILE A 177 -4.50 -3.71 -7.00
C ILE A 177 -4.62 -3.43 -5.51
N ILE A 178 -5.18 -2.27 -5.16
CA ILE A 178 -5.51 -1.93 -3.78
C ILE A 178 -6.96 -1.48 -3.70
N GLN A 179 -7.70 -2.10 -2.80
CA GLN A 179 -9.08 -1.74 -2.46
C GLN A 179 -9.17 -1.50 -0.96
N ALA A 180 -9.79 -0.39 -0.57
CA ALA A 180 -10.06 -0.09 0.83
C ALA A 180 -11.56 0.08 1.06
N TYR A 181 -11.98 -0.20 2.29
CA TYR A 181 -13.34 -0.04 2.79
C TYR A 181 -13.29 0.60 4.17
N ASN A 182 -14.14 1.60 4.39
CA ASN A 182 -14.26 2.27 5.67
C ASN A 182 -15.73 2.23 6.08
N TYR A 183 -16.00 1.56 7.19
CA TYR A 183 -17.33 1.30 7.71
C TYR A 183 -17.46 1.90 9.10
N ASN A 184 -18.51 2.68 9.33
CA ASN A 184 -18.83 3.18 10.66
C ASN A 184 -19.62 2.09 11.43
N LEU A 185 -19.00 1.55 12.47
CA LEU A 185 -19.55 0.49 13.33
C LEU A 185 -20.77 0.94 14.15
N GLU A 186 -20.94 2.24 14.35
CA GLU A 186 -22.06 2.82 15.09
C GLU A 186 -23.24 3.13 14.16
N THR A 187 -22.99 3.78 13.01
CA THR A 187 -24.08 4.21 12.10
C THR A 187 -24.43 3.18 11.04
N GLY A 188 -23.52 2.23 10.76
CA GLY A 188 -23.67 1.26 9.68
C GLY A 188 -23.40 1.82 8.29
N GLU A 189 -22.87 3.04 8.19
CA GLU A 189 -22.66 3.73 6.92
C GLU A 189 -21.23 3.59 6.41
N LYS A 190 -21.06 3.81 5.10
CA LYS A 190 -19.75 3.99 4.49
C LYS A 190 -19.19 5.34 4.95
N VAL A 191 -17.97 5.33 5.48
CA VAL A 191 -17.24 6.56 5.81
C VAL A 191 -16.64 7.14 4.52
N GLN A 192 -16.84 8.44 4.29
CA GLN A 192 -16.21 9.15 3.18
C GLN A 192 -14.94 9.86 3.65
N LEU A 193 -14.02 10.12 2.71
CA LEU A 193 -12.77 10.80 3.03
C LEU A 193 -13.02 12.17 3.69
N VAL A 194 -14.02 12.92 3.20
CA VAL A 194 -14.38 14.24 3.76
C VAL A 194 -14.72 14.19 5.25
N ASP A 195 -15.34 13.11 5.72
CA ASP A 195 -15.73 12.92 7.12
C ASP A 195 -14.48 12.70 7.98
N VAL A 196 -13.53 11.92 7.47
CA VAL A 196 -12.24 11.67 8.14
C VAL A 196 -11.39 12.94 8.20
N LEU A 197 -11.31 13.70 7.10
CA LEU A 197 -10.58 14.96 7.06
C LEU A 197 -11.16 15.95 8.10
N ALA A 198 -12.49 16.05 8.17
CA ALA A 198 -13.16 16.89 9.17
C ALA A 198 -12.86 16.44 10.60
N LYS A 199 -13.00 15.14 10.90
CA LYS A 199 -12.68 14.57 12.23
C LYS A 199 -11.23 14.88 12.65
N ARG A 200 -10.29 14.82 11.69
CA ARG A 200 -8.85 15.04 11.93
C ARG A 200 -8.42 16.51 11.81
N ASN A 201 -9.35 17.46 11.64
CA ASN A 201 -9.05 18.88 11.41
C ASN A 201 -8.11 19.14 10.22
N ILE A 202 -8.18 18.29 9.19
CA ILE A 202 -7.45 18.48 7.94
C ILE A 202 -8.31 19.31 6.99
N ILE A 203 -7.80 20.46 6.58
CA ILE A 203 -8.49 21.34 5.64
C ILE A 203 -8.54 20.66 4.27
N GLN A 204 -9.74 20.56 3.66
CA GLN A 204 -9.92 19.85 2.40
C GLN A 204 -9.07 20.45 1.26
N SER A 205 -8.93 21.77 1.18
CA SER A 205 -8.07 22.42 0.17
C SER A 205 -6.60 22.02 0.33
N ASP A 206 -6.12 21.91 1.57
CA ASP A 206 -4.74 21.54 1.85
C ASP A 206 -4.51 20.08 1.48
N CYS A 207 -5.49 19.21 1.77
CA CYS A 207 -5.42 17.84 1.30
C CYS A 207 -5.45 17.72 -0.22
N GLN A 208 -6.28 18.51 -0.88
CA GLN A 208 -6.37 18.53 -2.33
C GLN A 208 -5.04 18.97 -2.95
N ASN A 209 -4.41 20.01 -2.39
CA ASN A 209 -3.11 20.53 -2.81
C ASN A 209 -2.00 19.48 -2.59
N LYS A 210 -1.98 18.81 -1.43
CA LYS A 210 -1.00 17.75 -1.13
C LYS A 210 -1.11 16.58 -2.11
N ILE A 211 -2.33 16.18 -2.47
CA ILE A 211 -2.56 15.17 -3.51
C ILE A 211 -1.95 15.64 -4.84
N HIS A 212 -2.23 16.87 -5.26
CA HIS A 212 -1.72 17.41 -6.53
C HIS A 212 -0.20 17.48 -6.55
N GLU A 213 0.42 17.94 -5.46
CA GLU A 213 1.87 18.01 -5.33
C GLU A 213 2.52 16.64 -5.50
N ILE A 214 2.02 15.63 -4.77
CA ILE A 214 2.56 14.26 -4.81
C ILE A 214 2.46 13.66 -6.22
N VAL A 215 1.30 13.77 -6.86
CA VAL A 215 1.06 13.17 -8.18
C VAL A 215 1.82 13.93 -9.27
N THR A 216 1.90 15.27 -9.17
CA THR A 216 2.66 16.09 -10.14
C THR A 216 4.13 15.76 -10.08
N LYS A 217 4.73 15.72 -8.88
CA LYS A 217 6.13 15.37 -8.71
C LYS A 217 6.44 13.97 -9.26
N ALA A 218 5.59 12.99 -8.97
CA ALA A 218 5.76 11.64 -9.49
C ALA A 218 5.61 11.58 -11.02
N GLN A 219 4.81 12.46 -11.62
CA GLN A 219 4.72 12.60 -13.08
C GLN A 219 5.97 13.28 -13.69
N GLU A 220 6.52 14.29 -13.04
CA GLU A 220 7.79 14.93 -13.46
C GLU A 220 8.95 13.94 -13.45
N GLU A 221 9.07 13.16 -12.37
CA GLU A 221 10.08 12.09 -12.25
C GLU A 221 9.90 11.03 -13.35
N ALA A 222 8.65 10.62 -13.64
CA ALA A 222 8.35 9.70 -14.73
C ALA A 222 8.77 10.28 -16.10
N GLN A 223 8.55 11.58 -16.36
CA GLN A 223 8.93 12.22 -17.62
C GLN A 223 10.44 12.21 -17.85
N VAL A 224 11.25 12.40 -16.80
CA VAL A 224 12.72 12.31 -16.91
C VAL A 224 13.16 10.90 -17.36
N LEU A 225 12.50 9.86 -16.84
CA LEU A 225 12.77 8.47 -17.23
C LEU A 225 12.33 8.19 -18.68
N VAL A 226 11.19 8.73 -19.11
CA VAL A 226 10.72 8.63 -20.50
C VAL A 226 11.72 9.29 -21.46
N GLN A 227 12.22 10.47 -21.12
CA GLN A 227 13.26 11.16 -21.92
C GLN A 227 14.56 10.35 -22.00
N SER A 228 14.83 9.50 -21.00
CA SER A 228 15.98 8.58 -20.97
C SER A 228 15.71 7.24 -21.66
N GLY A 229 14.54 7.07 -22.31
CA GLY A 229 14.18 5.89 -23.09
C GLY A 229 13.47 4.77 -22.31
N TYR A 230 13.13 4.99 -21.04
CA TYR A 230 12.41 4.01 -20.23
C TYR A 230 10.90 4.09 -20.47
N THR A 231 10.23 2.94 -20.46
CA THR A 231 8.76 2.88 -20.42
C THR A 231 8.30 2.86 -18.97
N VAL A 232 7.58 3.89 -18.54
CA VAL A 232 7.02 4.03 -17.18
C VAL A 232 5.55 4.43 -17.26
N TYR A 233 4.82 4.27 -16.15
CA TYR A 233 3.44 4.70 -16.07
C TYR A 233 3.33 6.23 -16.10
N ASN A 234 2.48 6.75 -16.98
CA ASN A 234 2.18 8.18 -17.06
C ASN A 234 0.84 8.47 -16.39
N ARG A 235 0.88 9.40 -15.43
CA ARG A 235 -0.28 9.90 -14.70
C ARG A 235 -1.03 10.91 -15.56
N ASN A 236 -2.36 10.82 -15.59
CA ASN A 236 -3.21 11.87 -16.14
C ASN A 236 -3.57 12.85 -15.02
N LEU A 237 -2.81 13.95 -14.84
CA LEU A 237 -3.02 14.90 -13.74
C LEU A 237 -4.42 15.52 -13.69
N SER A 238 -5.20 15.45 -14.78
CA SER A 238 -6.59 15.93 -14.84
C SER A 238 -7.63 14.87 -14.47
N ASP A 239 -7.20 13.67 -14.13
CA ASP A 239 -8.10 12.57 -13.80
C ASP A 239 -8.94 12.90 -12.55
N SER A 240 -10.25 12.70 -12.68
CA SER A 240 -11.21 12.89 -11.61
C SER A 240 -10.93 12.02 -10.38
N MET A 241 -10.15 10.94 -10.50
CA MET A 241 -9.73 10.09 -9.37
C MET A 241 -8.99 10.87 -8.26
N TYR A 242 -8.36 12.01 -8.60
CA TYR A 242 -7.64 12.84 -7.65
C TYR A 242 -8.54 13.84 -6.89
N GLN A 243 -9.82 13.95 -7.25
CA GLN A 243 -10.76 14.81 -6.53
C GLN A 243 -11.24 14.12 -5.26
N ILE A 244 -11.20 14.83 -4.12
CA ILE A 244 -11.58 14.29 -2.80
C ILE A 244 -12.93 13.56 -2.82
N SER A 245 -13.93 14.06 -3.55
CA SER A 245 -15.27 13.46 -3.66
C SER A 245 -15.29 12.08 -4.32
N ASN A 246 -14.27 11.74 -5.12
CA ASN A 246 -14.17 10.48 -5.87
C ASN A 246 -13.23 9.48 -5.20
N ILE A 247 -12.54 9.87 -4.12
CA ILE A 247 -11.56 9.02 -3.44
C ILE A 247 -12.28 8.03 -2.53
N SER A 248 -12.23 6.76 -2.91
CA SER A 248 -12.69 5.65 -2.07
C SER A 248 -11.56 4.79 -1.49
N THR A 249 -10.35 4.90 -2.03
CA THR A 249 -9.20 4.07 -1.61
C THR A 249 -8.37 4.84 -0.59
N PHE A 250 -8.90 4.91 0.63
CA PHE A 250 -8.19 5.42 1.80
C PHE A 250 -8.45 4.50 2.99
N PHE A 251 -7.60 4.52 4.01
CA PHE A 251 -7.84 3.78 5.26
C PHE A 251 -7.17 4.47 6.45
N LEU A 252 -7.69 4.23 7.66
CA LEU A 252 -7.06 4.63 8.92
C LEU A 252 -6.24 3.47 9.46
N GLY A 253 -4.93 3.67 9.54
CA GLY A 253 -3.95 2.74 10.06
C GLY A 253 -3.80 2.81 11.58
N LYS A 254 -2.62 2.39 12.07
CA LYS A 254 -2.26 2.50 13.48
C LYS A 254 -2.26 3.96 13.91
N ASN A 255 -2.70 4.25 15.14
CA ASN A 255 -2.75 5.61 15.70
C ASN A 255 -3.52 6.60 14.80
N GLU A 256 -4.55 6.12 14.08
CA GLU A 256 -5.33 6.91 13.12
C GLU A 256 -4.55 7.52 11.94
N GLU A 257 -3.35 7.00 11.61
CA GLU A 257 -2.60 7.39 10.41
C GLU A 257 -3.51 7.27 9.16
N LEU A 258 -3.66 8.33 8.37
CA LEU A 258 -4.53 8.34 7.20
C LEU A 258 -3.69 8.11 5.95
N TYR A 259 -3.97 7.00 5.28
CA TYR A 259 -3.43 6.69 3.98
C TYR A 259 -4.47 6.95 2.90
N ILE A 260 -4.14 7.77 1.91
CA ILE A 260 -4.92 7.94 0.68
C ILE A 260 -4.10 7.38 -0.47
N ILE A 261 -4.64 6.40 -1.20
CA ILE A 261 -3.86 5.57 -2.13
C ILE A 261 -4.43 5.68 -3.55
N PHE A 262 -3.56 6.04 -4.48
CA PHE A 262 -3.84 6.03 -5.91
C PHE A 262 -3.12 4.84 -6.55
N ALA A 263 -3.73 3.66 -6.48
CA ALA A 263 -3.18 2.44 -7.08
C ALA A 263 -3.58 2.34 -8.57
N TYR A 264 -2.64 2.62 -9.47
CA TYR A 264 -2.90 2.65 -10.91
C TYR A 264 -3.12 1.26 -11.50
N GLY A 265 -2.66 0.22 -10.80
CA GLY A 265 -2.97 -1.15 -11.13
C GLY A 265 -4.45 -1.50 -11.02
N ASN A 266 -5.29 -0.66 -10.39
CA ASN A 266 -6.75 -0.88 -10.38
C ASN A 266 -7.35 -0.86 -11.80
N GLN A 267 -6.76 -0.08 -12.71
CA GLN A 267 -7.23 0.05 -14.09
C GLN A 267 -6.23 -0.45 -15.14
N ASN A 268 -4.94 -0.59 -14.77
CA ASN A 268 -3.86 -0.90 -15.71
C ASN A 268 -3.00 -2.09 -15.24
N PHE A 269 -2.15 -2.64 -16.11
CA PHE A 269 -1.12 -3.61 -15.72
C PHE A 269 0.13 -2.89 -15.24
N THR A 270 0.10 -2.43 -13.99
CA THR A 270 1.22 -1.73 -13.33
C THR A 270 1.20 -1.94 -11.83
N SER A 271 2.38 -1.88 -11.21
CA SER A 271 2.56 -1.84 -9.75
C SER A 271 2.65 -0.41 -9.21
N GLU A 272 2.63 0.58 -10.10
CA GLU A 272 2.75 1.99 -9.75
C GLU A 272 1.56 2.44 -8.91
N MET A 273 1.88 3.23 -7.89
CA MET A 273 0.91 3.89 -7.02
C MET A 273 1.51 5.16 -6.44
N ASP A 274 0.66 6.08 -5.99
CA ASP A 274 1.05 7.22 -5.15
C ASP A 274 0.28 7.18 -3.84
N VAL A 275 0.90 7.66 -2.77
CA VAL A 275 0.35 7.57 -1.42
C VAL A 275 0.46 8.92 -0.72
N VAL A 276 -0.66 9.45 -0.25
CA VAL A 276 -0.69 10.60 0.67
C VAL A 276 -0.85 10.07 2.09
N LEU A 277 0.10 10.41 2.96
CA LEU A 277 0.10 10.02 4.36
C LEU A 277 -0.13 11.24 5.26
N TYR A 278 -1.00 11.11 6.25
CA TYR A 278 -1.10 12.00 7.41
C TYR A 278 -0.92 11.19 8.69
N GLU A 279 0.16 11.48 9.40
CA GLU A 279 0.48 10.91 10.71
C GLU A 279 -0.29 11.60 11.84
#